data_AF-A0A182LXS7-F1
#
_entry.id   AF-A0A182LXS7-F1
#
_cell.length_a   1.000
_cell.length_b   1.000
_cell.length_c   1.000
_cell.angle_alpha   90.00
_cell.angle_beta   90.00
_cell.angle_gamma   90.00
#
_symmetry.space_group_name_H-M   'P 1'
#
loop_
_entity.id
_entity.type
_entity.pdbx_description
1 polymer ?
#
loop_
_entity_poly.entity_id
_entity_poly.type
_entity_poly.pdbx_seq_one_letter_code
_entity_poly.pdbx_strand_id
1 'polypeptide(L)'
;MNRSAKSSDGTLDQMAKTSAMMRSVCMGKHKADEALIDGLGRGEFPDTKEIKCYANCVLEMMQAMKKGKIMADSAIKQIDLLIPTEIAEPTIKAFDGCRDSGKCWSSKGWINMN
;
A
#
# COMPACT_ATOMS: atom_id res chain seq x y z
N MET A 1 27.06 -10.44 -11.02
CA MET A 1 25.71 -10.10 -11.52
C MET A 1 25.69 -8.59 -11.75
N ASN A 2 25.71 -8.19 -13.02
CA ASN A 2 25.79 -6.79 -13.48
C ASN A 2 24.52 -6.01 -13.10
N ARG A 3 24.58 -5.16 -12.07
CA ARG A 3 23.57 -4.13 -11.81
C ARG A 3 23.99 -2.84 -12.51
N SER A 4 23.85 -2.85 -13.84
CA SER A 4 23.94 -1.63 -14.64
C SER A 4 22.81 -0.69 -14.24
N ALA A 5 23.18 0.52 -13.81
CA ALA A 5 22.43 1.77 -13.82
C ALA A 5 20.94 1.68 -14.17
N LYS A 6 20.05 1.77 -13.15
CA LYS A 6 18.68 2.26 -13.37
C LYS A 6 18.61 3.69 -12.86
N SER A 7 18.46 4.62 -13.79
CA SER A 7 18.25 6.05 -13.58
C SER A 7 17.10 6.31 -12.60
N SER A 8 17.43 6.84 -11.42
CA SER A 8 16.51 7.03 -10.30
C SER A 8 15.45 8.13 -10.53
N ASP A 9 15.70 9.08 -11.43
CA ASP A 9 14.76 10.19 -11.72
C ASP A 9 13.47 9.72 -12.41
N GLY A 10 13.57 8.76 -13.35
CA GLY A 10 12.39 8.19 -14.02
C GLY A 10 11.55 7.28 -13.11
N THR A 11 12.16 6.70 -12.07
CA THR A 11 11.48 5.76 -11.17
C THR A 11 10.63 6.48 -10.14
N LEU A 12 11.09 7.59 -9.57
CA LEU A 12 10.29 8.38 -8.61
C LEU A 12 9.07 9.03 -9.27
N ASP A 13 9.24 9.59 -10.47
CA ASP A 13 8.12 10.15 -11.24
C ASP A 13 7.09 9.09 -11.64
N GLN A 14 7.55 7.89 -12.01
CA GLN A 14 6.66 6.76 -12.26
C GLN A 14 5.93 6.33 -10.99
N MET A 15 6.62 6.24 -9.86
CA MET A 15 6.00 5.93 -8.57
C MET A 15 4.93 6.96 -8.18
N ALA A 16 5.20 8.25 -8.37
CA ALA A 16 4.25 9.32 -8.10
C ALA A 16 3.00 9.24 -9.00
N LYS A 17 3.19 8.96 -10.30
CA LYS A 17 2.07 8.76 -11.24
C LYS A 17 1.25 7.52 -10.88
N THR A 18 1.91 6.42 -10.53
CA THR A 18 1.25 5.18 -10.13
C THR A 18 0.48 5.35 -8.82
N SER A 19 1.04 6.04 -7.82
CA SER A 19 0.34 6.29 -6.56
C SER A 19 -0.86 7.22 -6.74
N ALA A 20 -0.75 8.25 -7.58
CA ALA A 20 -1.88 9.14 -7.93
C ALA A 20 -3.01 8.38 -8.65
N MET A 21 -2.66 7.44 -9.53
CA MET A 21 -3.63 6.55 -10.19
C MET A 21 -4.35 5.68 -9.16
N MET A 22 -3.60 4.96 -8.31
CA MET A 22 -4.16 4.10 -7.26
C MET A 22 -5.09 4.89 -6.34
N ARG A 23 -4.65 6.09 -5.92
CA ARG A 23 -5.45 6.99 -5.09
C ARG A 23 -6.77 7.34 -5.77
N SER A 24 -6.73 7.80 -7.03
CA SER A 24 -7.93 8.17 -7.79
C SER A 24 -8.92 7.01 -7.91
N VAL A 25 -8.43 5.81 -8.24
CA VAL A 25 -9.28 4.60 -8.37
C VAL A 25 -9.94 4.23 -7.05
N CYS A 26 -9.17 4.21 -5.95
CA CYS A 26 -9.69 3.79 -4.65
C CYS A 26 -10.60 4.85 -4.00
N MET A 27 -10.33 6.13 -4.23
CA MET A 27 -11.24 7.22 -3.85
C MET A 27 -12.61 7.06 -4.51
N GLY A 28 -12.62 6.80 -5.83
CA GLY A 28 -13.87 6.60 -6.58
C GLY A 28 -14.70 5.40 -6.09
N LYS A 29 -14.06 4.33 -5.60
CA LYS A 29 -14.75 3.14 -5.10
C LYS A 29 -15.38 3.32 -3.72
N HIS A 30 -14.67 3.97 -2.80
CA HIS A 30 -15.06 3.98 -1.38
C HIS A 30 -15.55 5.32 -0.87
N LYS A 31 -15.50 6.37 -1.70
CA LYS A 31 -15.97 7.73 -1.37
C LYS A 31 -15.41 8.24 -0.04
N ALA A 32 -14.17 7.84 0.29
CA ALA A 32 -13.49 8.28 1.49
C ALA A 32 -13.19 9.78 1.39
N ASP A 33 -13.32 10.47 2.52
CA ASP A 33 -13.04 11.90 2.63
C ASP A 33 -11.56 12.17 2.30
N GLU A 34 -11.32 13.15 1.45
CA GLU A 34 -9.99 13.46 0.94
C GLU A 34 -9.04 13.91 2.06
N ALA A 35 -9.53 14.66 3.04
CA ALA A 35 -8.72 15.13 4.16
C ALA A 35 -8.29 13.96 5.07
N LEU A 36 -9.16 12.95 5.24
CA LEU A 36 -8.81 11.73 5.97
C LEU A 36 -7.77 10.89 5.20
N ILE A 37 -7.85 10.84 3.87
CA ILE A 37 -6.84 10.16 3.04
C ILE A 37 -5.49 10.87 3.11
N ASP A 38 -5.48 12.21 3.08
CA ASP A 38 -4.25 13.00 3.20
C ASP A 38 -3.56 12.79 4.56
N GLY A 39 -4.33 12.50 5.60
CA GLY A 39 -3.81 12.10 6.91
C GLY A 39 -2.98 10.82 6.89
N LEU A 40 -3.30 9.86 6.00
CA LEU A 40 -2.61 8.56 5.96
C LEU A 40 -1.11 8.71 5.68
N GLY A 41 -0.72 9.66 4.83
CA GLY A 41 0.68 9.95 4.52
C GLY A 41 1.47 10.50 5.72
N ARG A 42 0.77 11.06 6.72
CA ARG A 42 1.34 11.54 7.98
C ARG A 42 1.27 10.51 9.11
N GLY A 43 0.75 9.31 8.83
CA GLY A 43 0.52 8.27 9.83
C GLY A 43 -0.75 8.47 10.66
N GLU A 44 -1.68 9.31 10.21
CA GLU A 44 -3.00 9.45 10.82
C GLU A 44 -3.90 8.35 10.26
N PHE A 45 -4.29 7.38 11.09
CA PHE A 45 -5.16 6.26 10.70
C PHE A 45 -6.50 6.31 11.45
N PRO A 46 -7.47 7.14 11.00
CA PRO A 46 -8.81 7.17 11.57
C PRO A 46 -9.47 5.77 11.54
N ASP A 47 -10.16 5.40 12.62
CA ASP A 47 -10.80 4.08 12.73
C ASP A 47 -12.15 4.00 11.98
N THR A 48 -12.29 4.63 10.81
CA THR A 48 -13.52 4.66 10.02
C THR A 48 -13.57 3.54 8.98
N LYS A 49 -14.78 3.17 8.55
CA LYS A 49 -14.99 2.11 7.55
C LYS A 49 -14.37 2.50 6.20
N GLU A 50 -14.59 3.73 5.80
CA GLU A 50 -14.23 4.30 4.51
C GLU A 50 -12.70 4.29 4.33
N ILE A 51 -11.96 4.66 5.38
CA ILE A 51 -10.50 4.67 5.38
C ILE A 51 -9.92 3.26 5.34
N LYS A 52 -10.52 2.32 6.09
CA LYS A 52 -10.11 0.91 6.02
C LYS A 52 -10.35 0.31 4.64
N CYS A 53 -11.51 0.56 4.04
CA CYS A 53 -11.82 0.10 2.69
C CYS A 53 -10.91 0.74 1.63
N TYR A 54 -10.61 2.03 1.76
CA TYR A 54 -9.62 2.71 0.90
C TYR A 54 -8.24 2.06 1.01
N ALA A 55 -7.74 1.83 2.24
CA ALA A 55 -6.48 1.15 2.46
C ALA A 55 -6.47 -0.27 1.88
N ASN A 56 -7.59 -1.01 1.96
CA ASN A 56 -7.71 -2.35 1.37
C ASN A 56 -7.53 -2.29 -0.14
N CYS A 57 -8.27 -1.38 -0.78
CA CYS A 57 -8.19 -1.19 -2.22
C CYS A 57 -6.76 -0.91 -2.69
N VAL A 58 -6.05 -0.01 -2.01
CA VAL A 58 -4.65 0.33 -2.37
C VAL A 58 -3.73 -0.88 -2.18
N LEU A 59 -3.83 -1.59 -1.05
CA LEU A 59 -2.99 -2.75 -0.77
C LEU A 59 -3.28 -3.94 -1.70
N GLU A 60 -4.53 -4.12 -2.12
CA GLU A 60 -4.90 -5.11 -3.14
C GLU A 60 -4.37 -4.71 -4.53
N MET A 61 -4.44 -3.42 -4.91
CA MET A 61 -3.83 -2.94 -6.16
C MET A 61 -2.31 -3.16 -6.19
N MET A 62 -1.64 -2.96 -5.05
CA MET A 62 -0.21 -3.25 -4.89
C MET A 62 0.11 -4.75 -4.76
N GLN A 63 -0.89 -5.64 -4.81
CA GLN A 63 -0.72 -7.08 -4.56
C GLN A 63 -0.06 -7.40 -3.20
N ALA A 64 -0.10 -6.43 -2.28
CA ALA A 64 0.42 -6.53 -0.93
C ALA A 64 -0.60 -7.15 0.03
N MET A 65 -1.86 -7.22 -0.39
CA MET A 65 -2.93 -7.91 0.32
C MET A 65 -3.82 -8.70 -0.64
N LYS A 66 -4.35 -9.82 -0.16
CA LYS A 66 -5.35 -10.62 -0.87
C LYS A 66 -6.33 -11.23 0.13
N LYS A 67 -7.63 -10.98 -0.03
CA LYS A 67 -8.67 -11.48 0.90
C LYS A 67 -8.33 -11.18 2.37
N GLY A 68 -7.91 -9.94 2.62
CA GLY A 68 -7.50 -9.44 3.95
C GLY A 68 -6.28 -10.11 4.58
N LYS A 69 -5.51 -10.88 3.82
CA LYS A 69 -4.21 -11.42 4.25
C LYS A 69 -3.08 -10.64 3.62
N ILE A 70 -2.14 -10.19 4.43
CA ILE A 70 -0.93 -9.51 3.97
C ILE A 70 -0.04 -10.53 3.26
N MET A 71 0.37 -10.20 2.04
CA MET A 71 1.25 -11.01 1.19
C MET A 71 2.68 -10.48 1.31
N ALA A 72 3.23 -10.47 2.53
CA ALA A 72 4.46 -9.74 2.85
C ALA A 72 5.66 -10.11 1.97
N ASP A 73 5.90 -11.40 1.71
CA ASP A 73 7.01 -11.82 0.84
C ASP A 73 6.86 -11.32 -0.60
N SER A 74 5.62 -11.31 -1.11
CA SER A 74 5.31 -10.79 -2.44
C SER A 74 5.48 -9.27 -2.49
N ALA A 75 5.00 -8.57 -1.46
CA ALA A 75 5.12 -7.13 -1.33
C ALA A 75 6.59 -6.69 -1.26
N ILE A 76 7.38 -7.33 -0.40
CA ILE A 76 8.81 -7.06 -0.23
C ILE A 76 9.55 -7.26 -1.57
N LYS A 77 9.28 -8.35 -2.30
CA LYS A 77 9.86 -8.58 -3.63
C LYS A 77 9.49 -7.50 -4.64
N GLN A 78 8.25 -7.03 -4.63
CA GLN A 78 7.84 -5.94 -5.53
C GLN A 78 8.49 -4.60 -5.14
N ILE A 79 8.63 -4.32 -3.85
CA ILE A 79 9.31 -3.13 -3.35
C ILE A 79 10.77 -3.12 -3.77
N ASP A 80 11.49 -4.24 -3.57
CA ASP A 80 12.89 -4.39 -3.99
C ASP A 80 13.10 -4.20 -5.50
N LEU A 81 12.08 -4.51 -6.31
CA LEU A 81 12.12 -4.34 -7.76
C LEU A 81 11.76 -2.92 -8.23
N LEU A 82 10.79 -2.28 -7.57
CA LEU A 82 10.12 -1.06 -8.05
C LEU A 82 10.60 0.21 -7.35
N ILE A 83 11.08 0.09 -6.12
CA ILE A 83 11.41 1.24 -5.27
C ILE A 83 12.95 1.36 -5.18
N PRO A 84 13.51 2.57 -5.39
CA PRO A 84 14.93 2.81 -5.18
C PRO A 84 15.38 2.41 -3.77
N THR A 85 16.59 1.87 -3.66
CA THR A 85 17.13 1.30 -2.43
C THR A 85 17.13 2.27 -1.24
N GLU A 86 17.24 3.57 -1.52
CA GLU A 86 17.33 4.64 -0.52
C GLU A 86 16.03 4.83 0.27
N ILE A 87 14.89 4.43 -0.30
CA ILE A 87 13.55 4.61 0.31
C ILE A 87 12.78 3.29 0.45
N ALA A 88 13.32 2.18 -0.08
CA ALA A 88 12.73 0.85 0.04
C ALA A 88 12.83 0.28 1.46
N GLU A 89 13.93 0.52 2.16
CA GLU A 89 14.25 -0.16 3.43
C GLU A 89 13.20 0.05 4.54
N PRO A 90 12.69 1.27 4.81
CA PRO A 90 11.63 1.46 5.81
C PRO A 90 10.36 0.71 5.44
N THR A 91 10.02 0.66 4.15
CA THR A 91 8.84 -0.01 3.63
C THR A 91 8.97 -1.54 3.76
N ILE A 92 10.15 -2.10 3.48
CA ILE A 92 10.45 -3.52 3.68
C ILE A 92 10.30 -3.90 5.16
N LYS A 93 10.88 -3.11 6.07
CA LYS A 93 10.75 -3.34 7.52
C LYS A 93 9.30 -3.29 7.99
N ALA A 94 8.49 -2.40 7.43
CA ALA A 94 7.07 -2.32 7.75
C ALA A 94 6.32 -3.59 7.31
N PHE A 95 6.56 -4.10 6.11
CA PHE A 95 5.94 -5.35 5.66
C PHE A 95 6.41 -6.57 6.46
N ASP A 96 7.67 -6.58 6.88
CA ASP A 96 8.23 -7.65 7.69
C ASP A 96 7.64 -7.65 9.12
N GLY A 97 7.54 -6.48 9.75
CA GLY A 97 6.94 -6.32 11.08
C GLY A 97 5.42 -6.51 11.11
N CYS A 98 4.73 -6.26 9.99
CA CYS A 98 3.26 -6.33 9.91
C CYS A 98 2.72 -7.60 9.26
N ARG A 99 3.52 -8.65 9.07
CA ARG A 99 3.12 -9.92 8.40
C ARG A 99 1.78 -10.48 8.91
N ASP A 100 1.55 -10.38 10.21
CA ASP A 100 0.41 -10.96 10.90
C ASP A 100 -0.72 -9.96 11.22
N SER A 101 -0.55 -8.68 10.87
CA SER A 101 -1.49 -7.60 11.18
C SER A 101 -2.83 -7.74 10.44
N GLY A 102 -2.86 -8.47 9.32
CA GLY A 102 -4.07 -8.76 8.55
C GLY A 102 -5.09 -9.63 9.30
N LYS A 103 -4.68 -10.37 10.35
CA LYS A 103 -5.60 -11.18 11.16
C LYS A 103 -6.69 -10.31 11.83
N CYS A 104 -6.34 -9.08 12.21
CA CYS A 104 -7.28 -8.10 12.76
C CYS A 104 -8.29 -7.54 11.74
N TRP A 105 -8.00 -7.62 10.44
CA TRP A 105 -8.95 -7.24 9.38
C TRP A 105 -10.01 -8.30 9.15
N SER A 106 -9.63 -9.59 9.22
CA SER A 106 -10.57 -10.71 9.12
C SER A 106 -11.46 -10.85 10.35
N SER A 107 -10.92 -10.69 11.57
CA SER A 107 -11.67 -10.94 12.80
C SER A 107 -12.75 -9.90 13.09
N LYS A 108 -12.62 -8.68 12.56
CA LYS A 108 -13.62 -7.63 12.70
C LYS A 108 -14.67 -7.63 11.56
N GLY A 109 -14.74 -8.67 10.72
CA GLY A 109 -15.81 -8.85 9.72
C GLY A 109 -15.72 -7.99 8.45
N TRP A 110 -14.60 -7.32 8.18
CA TRP A 110 -14.49 -6.33 7.09
C TRP A 110 -14.21 -6.91 5.70
N ILE A 111 -13.74 -8.16 5.61
CA ILE A 111 -13.41 -8.83 4.33
C ILE A 111 -14.67 -9.20 3.51
N ASN A 112 -15.86 -9.16 4.12
CA ASN A 112 -17.13 -9.50 3.48
C ASN A 112 -18.02 -8.28 3.17
N MET A 113 -17.49 -7.05 3.16
CA MET A 113 -18.22 -5.89 2.65
C MET A 113 -17.96 -5.72 1.16
N ASN A 114 -18.68 -6.53 0.37
CA ASN A 114 -18.97 -6.25 -1.02
C ASN A 114 -20.22 -5.36 -1.09
#